data_AF-A0A7U4GGA0-F1
#
_entry.id   AF-A0A7U4GGA0-F1
#
_cell.length_a   1.000
_cell.length_b   1.000
_cell.length_c   1.000
_cell.angle_alpha   90.00
_cell.angle_beta   90.00
_cell.angle_gamma   90.00
#
_symmetry.space_group_name_H-M   'P 1'
#
loop_
_entity.id
_entity.type
_entity.pdbx_description
1 polymer ?
#
loop_
_entity_poly.entity_id
_entity_poly.type
_entity_poly.pdbx_seq_one_letter_code
_entity_poly.pdbx_strand_id
1 'polypeptide(L)'
;MRAVKAFLLPVIAFVSIATLLGCSSPKGIAVNKQQTVVMDSSVLTAGILASQPAISTSAGNNLARSMITNSQHKPIKISYRFYWYDAQGLDVAPLEAPRSIVIAPDEDVEIQSVNNNFNAHSARLHLFL
;
A
#
# COMPACT_ATOMS: atom_id res chain seq x y z
N MET A 1 -46.60 -1.94 -39.55
CA MET A 1 -45.81 -1.16 -38.56
C MET A 1 -46.03 -1.56 -37.08
N ARG A 2 -46.93 -2.51 -36.72
CA ARG A 2 -47.19 -2.88 -35.31
C ARG A 2 -46.35 -4.05 -34.77
N ALA A 3 -45.82 -4.93 -35.62
CA ALA A 3 -45.07 -6.12 -35.21
C ALA A 3 -43.61 -5.82 -34.76
N VAL A 4 -42.98 -4.78 -35.32
CA VAL A 4 -41.58 -4.41 -35.00
C VAL A 4 -41.44 -3.87 -33.58
N LYS A 5 -42.49 -3.18 -33.07
CA LYS A 5 -42.50 -2.62 -31.70
C LYS A 5 -42.61 -3.70 -30.61
N ALA A 6 -43.23 -4.84 -30.91
CA ALA A 6 -43.43 -5.92 -29.96
C ALA A 6 -42.15 -6.72 -29.65
N PHE A 7 -41.17 -6.71 -30.56
CA PHE A 7 -39.90 -7.42 -30.39
C PHE A 7 -38.79 -6.55 -29.78
N LEU A 8 -38.92 -5.22 -29.82
CA LEU A 8 -37.96 -4.29 -29.23
C LEU A 8 -38.04 -4.25 -27.69
N LEU A 9 -39.24 -4.40 -27.12
CA LEU A 9 -39.46 -4.41 -25.67
C LEU A 9 -38.73 -5.54 -24.92
N PRO A 10 -38.77 -6.82 -25.35
CA PRO A 10 -38.06 -7.89 -24.65
C PRO A 10 -36.53 -7.80 -24.80
N VAL A 11 -36.04 -7.27 -25.93
CA VAL A 11 -34.60 -7.08 -26.17
C VAL A 11 -34.02 -6.01 -25.24
N ILE A 12 -34.74 -4.89 -25.04
CA ILE A 12 -34.32 -3.83 -24.10
C ILE A 12 -34.36 -4.33 -22.65
N ALA A 13 -35.34 -5.16 -22.29
CA ALA A 13 -35.42 -5.75 -20.96
C ALA A 13 -34.25 -6.71 -20.69
N PHE A 14 -33.85 -7.52 -21.67
CA PHE A 14 -32.75 -8.48 -21.53
C PHE A 14 -31.38 -7.79 -21.43
N VAL A 15 -31.16 -6.71 -22.18
CA VAL A 15 -29.92 -5.91 -22.08
C VAL A 15 -29.79 -5.25 -20.70
N SER A 16 -30.88 -4.75 -20.14
CA SER A 16 -30.91 -4.14 -18.80
C SER A 16 -30.50 -5.12 -17.70
N ILE A 17 -30.90 -6.39 -17.81
CA ILE A 17 -30.55 -7.45 -16.85
C ILE A 17 -29.08 -7.86 -16.98
N ALA A 18 -28.54 -7.90 -18.20
CA ALA A 18 -27.12 -8.21 -18.43
C ALA A 18 -26.18 -7.14 -17.84
N THR A 19 -26.59 -5.87 -17.79
CA THR A 19 -25.80 -4.79 -17.19
C THR A 19 -25.74 -4.82 -15.66
N LEU A 20 -26.63 -5.57 -14.99
CA LEU A 20 -26.64 -5.73 -13.53
C LEU A 20 -25.65 -6.80 -13.01
N LEU A 21 -24.98 -7.53 -13.91
CA LEU A 21 -23.96 -8.53 -13.55
C LEU A 21 -22.54 -7.94 -13.39
N GLY A 22 -22.36 -6.63 -13.52
CA GLY A 22 -21.12 -5.92 -13.16
C GLY A 22 -21.41 -4.98 -11.99
N CYS A 23 -20.66 -4.92 -10.89
CA CYS A 23 -19.28 -5.28 -10.64
C CYS A 23 -19.19 -6.00 -9.29
N SER A 24 -18.66 -7.22 -9.28
CA SER A 24 -18.11 -7.81 -8.06
C SER A 24 -16.81 -7.09 -7.72
N SER A 25 -16.90 -5.92 -7.09
CA SER A 25 -15.71 -5.30 -6.49
C SER A 25 -15.24 -6.19 -5.34
N PRO A 26 -13.95 -6.58 -5.28
CA PRO A 26 -13.43 -7.31 -4.12
C PRO A 26 -13.74 -6.51 -2.85
N LYS A 27 -14.23 -7.19 -1.81
CA LYS A 27 -14.45 -6.55 -0.51
C LYS A 27 -13.08 -6.28 0.13
N GLY A 28 -12.60 -5.06 -0.05
CA GLY A 28 -11.35 -4.55 0.50
C GLY A 28 -10.82 -3.43 -0.38
N ILE A 29 -10.30 -2.36 0.24
CA ILE A 29 -9.49 -1.38 -0.50
C ILE A 29 -8.19 -2.12 -0.85
N ALA A 30 -8.12 -2.69 -2.06
CA ALA A 30 -6.92 -3.37 -2.52
C ALA A 30 -5.79 -2.35 -2.59
N VAL A 31 -4.76 -2.55 -1.76
CA VAL A 31 -3.56 -1.71 -1.78
C VAL A 31 -2.84 -1.91 -3.11
N ASN A 32 -2.55 -0.81 -3.79
CA ASN A 32 -1.78 -0.81 -5.03
C ASN A 32 -0.37 -1.36 -4.75
N LYS A 33 -0.04 -2.52 -5.34
CA LYS A 33 1.25 -3.21 -5.14
C LYS A 33 2.45 -2.39 -5.60
N GLN A 34 2.24 -1.37 -6.42
CA GLN A 34 3.27 -0.45 -6.89
C GLN A 34 3.56 0.68 -5.90
N GLN A 35 2.64 0.97 -4.97
CA GLN A 35 2.78 2.06 -4.00
C GLN A 35 3.09 1.51 -2.60
N THR A 36 4.26 0.87 -2.49
CA THR A 36 4.79 0.32 -1.23
C THR A 36 5.47 1.36 -0.34
N VAL A 37 5.69 2.57 -0.87
CA VAL A 37 6.20 3.73 -0.12
C VAL A 37 5.19 4.87 -0.25
N VAL A 38 4.75 5.39 0.89
CA VAL A 38 3.92 6.58 0.99
C VAL A 38 4.69 7.61 1.78
N MET A 39 4.95 8.76 1.16
CA MET A 39 5.63 9.89 1.78
C MET A 39 4.67 11.06 1.81
N ASP A 40 4.52 11.68 2.98
CA ASP A 40 3.82 12.95 3.09
C ASP A 40 4.60 14.03 2.31
N SER A 41 3.89 15.03 1.76
CA SER A 41 4.51 16.10 0.99
C SER A 41 5.60 16.85 1.78
N SER A 42 5.46 16.92 3.11
CA SER A 42 6.44 17.53 4.01
C SER A 42 7.76 16.76 4.09
N VAL A 43 7.72 15.42 3.97
CA VAL A 43 8.92 14.57 3.95
C VAL A 43 9.69 14.76 2.64
N LEU A 44 8.97 14.84 1.52
CA LEU A 44 9.55 15.09 0.21
C LEU A 44 10.18 16.49 0.12
N THR A 45 9.50 17.52 0.62
CA THR A 45 10.06 18.89 0.64
C THR A 45 11.20 19.03 1.64
N ALA A 46 11.23 18.20 2.68
CA ALA A 46 12.37 18.08 3.58
C ALA A 46 13.58 17.36 2.94
N GLY A 47 13.48 16.83 1.71
CA GLY A 47 14.59 16.20 1.01
C GLY A 47 14.91 14.79 1.50
N ILE A 48 13.93 14.10 2.08
CA ILE A 48 14.04 12.70 2.46
C ILE A 48 13.53 11.82 1.32
N LEU A 49 14.29 10.78 0.99
CA LEU A 49 13.94 9.76 0.02
C LEU A 49 13.87 8.41 0.73
N ALA A 50 12.98 7.53 0.26
CA ALA A 50 12.87 6.16 0.78
C ALA A 50 12.77 5.16 -0.38
N SER A 51 13.49 4.06 -0.23
CA SER A 51 13.46 2.93 -1.16
C SER A 51 12.28 2.00 -0.88
N GLN A 52 11.89 1.22 -1.89
CA GLN A 52 10.83 0.23 -1.73
C GLN A 52 11.20 -0.82 -0.68
N PRO A 53 10.29 -1.19 0.24
CA PRO A 53 10.56 -2.21 1.24
C PRO A 53 10.88 -3.56 0.59
N ALA A 54 12.06 -4.09 0.84
CA ALA A 54 12.43 -5.46 0.50
C ALA A 54 11.91 -6.40 1.59
N ILE A 55 11.15 -7.43 1.18
CA ILE A 55 10.62 -8.45 2.08
C ILE A 55 11.53 -9.68 2.03
N SER A 56 11.89 -10.19 3.20
CA SER A 56 12.61 -11.45 3.37
C SER A 56 11.96 -12.27 4.49
N THR A 57 11.82 -13.57 4.29
CA THR A 57 11.27 -14.48 5.29
C THR A 57 12.41 -15.32 5.87
N SER A 58 12.54 -15.34 7.19
CA SER A 58 13.56 -16.12 7.90
C SER A 58 13.01 -16.69 9.20
N ALA A 59 13.19 -18.01 9.41
CA ALA A 59 12.81 -18.71 10.64
C ALA A 59 11.36 -18.45 11.12
N GLY A 60 10.42 -18.30 10.18
CA GLY A 60 9.01 -18.04 10.47
C GLY A 60 8.66 -16.56 10.74
N ASN A 61 9.62 -15.67 10.65
CA ASN A 61 9.41 -14.23 10.70
C ASN A 61 9.52 -13.61 9.29
N ASN A 62 8.61 -12.70 8.99
CA ASN A 62 8.68 -11.82 7.83
C ASN A 62 9.38 -10.52 8.23
N LEU A 63 10.41 -10.14 7.47
CA LEU A 63 11.23 -8.97 7.70
C LEU A 63 11.09 -8.03 6.51
N ALA A 64 10.71 -6.78 6.76
CA ALA A 64 10.66 -5.71 5.77
C ALA A 64 11.81 -4.73 6.04
N ARG A 65 12.57 -4.37 5.01
CA ARG A 65 13.72 -3.45 5.10
C ARG A 65 13.62 -2.38 4.04
N SER A 66 13.86 -1.12 4.42
CA SER A 66 13.87 0.02 3.50
C SER A 66 15.01 0.96 3.88
N MET A 67 15.75 1.41 2.88
CA MET A 67 16.74 2.47 3.00
C MET A 67 16.07 3.84 2.94
N ILE A 68 16.40 4.71 3.88
CA ILE A 68 16.03 6.13 3.89
C ILE A 68 17.29 6.97 3.70
N THR A 69 17.23 7.91 2.77
CA THR A 69 18.32 8.83 2.44
C THR A 69 17.95 10.25 2.81
N ASN A 70 18.85 10.94 3.50
CA ASN A 70 18.73 12.38 3.74
C ASN A 70 19.63 13.16 2.76
N SER A 71 19.02 13.79 1.75
CA SER A 71 19.76 14.60 0.77
C SER A 71 19.96 16.07 1.20
N GLN A 72 19.74 16.39 2.48
CA GLN A 72 19.97 17.73 3.02
C GLN A 72 21.22 17.78 3.88
N HIS A 73 21.86 18.95 3.92
CA HIS A 73 23.01 19.24 4.78
C HIS A 73 22.65 19.51 6.25
N LYS A 74 21.46 19.10 6.70
CA LYS A 74 20.99 19.26 8.09
C LYS A 74 20.35 17.96 8.57
N PRO A 75 20.45 17.64 9.87
CA PRO A 75 19.77 16.48 10.43
C PRO A 75 18.26 16.67 10.39
N ILE A 76 17.53 15.60 10.05
CA ILE A 76 16.07 15.64 9.93
C ILE A 76 15.47 14.54 10.81
N LYS A 77 14.53 14.94 11.66
CA LYS A 77 13.70 14.00 12.41
C LYS A 77 12.49 13.64 11.56
N ILE A 78 12.30 12.34 11.34
CA ILE A 78 11.11 11.80 10.69
C ILE A 78 10.41 10.80 11.60
N SER A 79 9.14 10.56 11.32
CA SER A 79 8.35 9.48 11.87
C SER A 79 7.97 8.52 10.75
N TYR A 80 8.03 7.23 11.02
CA TYR A 80 7.72 6.19 10.05
C TYR A 80 6.91 5.06 10.67
N ARG A 81 6.19 4.34 9.82
CA ARG A 81 5.40 3.18 10.20
C ARG A 81 5.32 2.16 9.08
N PHE A 82 5.48 0.90 9.43
CA PHE A 82 5.22 -0.21 8.52
C PHE A 82 3.78 -0.72 8.69
N TYR A 83 3.12 -0.96 7.57
CA TYR A 83 1.84 -1.64 7.47
C TYR A 83 2.06 -2.96 6.75
N TRP A 84 1.64 -4.07 7.35
CA TRP A 84 1.77 -5.40 6.76
C TRP A 84 0.48 -5.83 6.10
N TYR A 85 0.59 -6.51 4.96
CA TYR A 85 -0.56 -7.01 4.22
C TYR A 85 -0.41 -8.47 3.83
N ASP A 86 -1.54 -9.15 3.74
CA ASP A 86 -1.63 -10.52 3.25
C ASP A 86 -1.57 -10.59 1.71
N ALA A 87 -1.73 -11.79 1.16
CA ALA A 87 -1.70 -12.01 -0.28
C ALA A 87 -2.86 -11.30 -1.02
N GLN A 88 -3.94 -10.99 -0.31
CA GLN A 88 -5.14 -10.31 -0.77
C GLN A 88 -5.04 -8.78 -0.61
N GLY A 89 -3.99 -8.29 0.07
CA GLY A 89 -3.77 -6.87 0.33
C GLY A 89 -4.54 -6.34 1.54
N LEU A 90 -4.99 -7.22 2.44
CA LEU A 90 -5.67 -6.85 3.69
C LEU A 90 -4.65 -6.65 4.82
N ASP A 91 -4.94 -5.71 5.72
CA ASP A 91 -4.06 -5.41 6.87
C ASP A 91 -3.86 -6.64 7.77
N VAL A 92 -2.60 -6.91 8.12
CA VAL A 92 -2.20 -8.02 8.98
C VAL A 92 -1.81 -7.49 10.35
N ALA A 93 -2.44 -8.02 11.40
CA ALA A 93 -2.09 -7.73 12.78
C ALA A 93 -0.75 -8.41 13.18
N PRO A 94 0.01 -7.82 14.13
CA PRO A 94 -0.27 -6.58 14.85
C PRO A 94 0.07 -5.33 14.05
N LEU A 95 -0.68 -4.25 14.27
CA LEU A 95 -0.32 -2.95 13.73
C LEU A 95 0.82 -2.34 14.58
N GLU A 96 1.98 -2.09 13.96
CA GLU A 96 3.10 -1.43 14.63
C GLU A 96 2.74 -0.01 15.07
N ALA A 97 3.30 0.47 16.17
CA ALA A 97 3.24 1.90 16.52
C ALA A 97 4.18 2.71 15.63
N PRO A 98 3.89 3.99 15.36
CA PRO A 98 4.86 4.88 14.72
C PRO A 98 6.18 4.95 15.49
N ARG A 99 7.28 4.95 14.74
CA ARG A 99 8.64 5.11 15.27
C ARG A 99 9.24 6.39 14.73
N SER A 100 10.07 7.07 15.51
CA SER A 100 10.78 8.27 15.05
C SER A 100 12.28 8.03 15.02
N ILE A 101 12.96 8.63 14.05
CA ILE A 101 14.41 8.57 13.88
C ILE A 101 14.92 9.94 13.43
N VAL A 102 16.15 10.27 13.83
CA VAL A 102 16.89 11.41 13.30
C VAL A 102 17.94 10.87 12.35
N ILE A 103 17.94 11.36 11.12
CA ILE A 103 18.88 10.96 10.08
C ILE A 103 19.90 12.09 9.93
N ALA A 104 21.19 11.78 9.97
CA ALA A 104 22.23 12.78 9.84
C ALA A 104 22.25 13.38 8.42
N PRO A 105 22.93 14.52 8.21
CA PRO A 105 23.11 15.09 6.88
C PRO A 105 23.79 14.10 5.93
N ASP A 106 23.31 14.03 4.68
CA ASP A 106 23.94 13.25 3.61
C ASP A 106 24.15 11.75 3.97
N GLU A 107 23.29 11.23 4.85
CA GLU A 107 23.38 9.86 5.40
C GLU A 107 22.23 8.97 4.87
N ASP A 108 22.56 7.69 4.72
CA ASP A 108 21.63 6.60 4.44
C ASP A 108 21.41 5.74 5.68
N VAL A 109 20.15 5.51 6.05
CA VAL A 109 19.78 4.69 7.21
C VAL A 109 18.81 3.60 6.80
N GLU A 110 19.14 2.36 7.16
CA GLU A 110 18.24 1.21 6.98
C GLU A 110 17.25 1.13 8.14
N ILE A 111 15.96 1.17 7.82
CA ILE A 111 14.88 0.88 8.76
C ILE A 111 14.28 -0.49 8.47
N GLN A 112 13.84 -1.16 9.54
CA GLN A 112 13.30 -2.50 9.44
C GLN A 112 12.08 -2.73 10.33
N SER A 113 11.25 -3.68 9.92
CA SER A 113 10.07 -4.15 10.65
C SER A 113 10.03 -5.68 10.58
N VAL A 114 9.61 -6.31 11.69
CA VAL A 114 9.50 -7.76 11.80
C VAL A 114 8.07 -8.12 12.15
N ASN A 115 7.49 -9.04 11.41
CA ASN A 115 6.17 -9.60 11.67
C ASN A 115 6.27 -11.13 11.76
N ASN A 116 5.81 -11.71 12.86
CA ASN A 116 5.79 -13.15 13.09
C ASN A 116 4.56 -13.85 12.49
N ASN A 117 3.68 -13.09 11.83
CA ASN A 117 2.53 -13.64 11.14
C ASN A 117 2.94 -14.19 9.77
N PHE A 118 2.75 -15.50 9.57
CA PHE A 118 3.05 -16.19 8.32
C PHE A 118 2.25 -15.66 7.12
N ASN A 119 1.08 -15.07 7.36
CA ASN A 119 0.26 -14.49 6.30
C ASN A 119 0.77 -13.12 5.83
N ALA A 120 1.79 -12.53 6.46
CA ALA A 120 2.33 -11.24 6.07
C ALA A 120 3.21 -11.37 4.81
N HIS A 121 2.67 -10.99 3.64
CA HIS A 121 3.31 -11.17 2.33
C HIS A 121 3.92 -9.89 1.77
N SER A 122 3.43 -8.72 2.17
CA SER A 122 3.95 -7.44 1.71
C SER A 122 3.91 -6.40 2.83
N ALA A 123 4.74 -5.36 2.71
CA ALA A 123 4.75 -4.26 3.64
C ALA A 123 4.72 -2.92 2.89
N ARG A 124 3.99 -1.96 3.44
CA ARG A 124 4.01 -0.56 3.03
C ARG A 124 4.67 0.28 4.09
N LEU A 125 5.61 1.11 3.67
CA LEU A 125 6.24 2.12 4.50
C LEU A 125 5.49 3.45 4.36
N HIS A 126 5.10 4.04 5.47
CA HIS A 126 4.58 5.40 5.53
C HIS A 126 5.57 6.30 6.29
N LEU A 127 5.97 7.42 5.68
CA LEU A 127 6.83 8.43 6.28
C LEU A 127 6.08 9.76 6.43
N PHE A 128 6.24 10.39 7.59
CA PHE A 128 5.67 11.70 7.94
C PHE A 128 6.60 12.45 8.93
N LEU A 129 6.34 13.73 9.18
CA LEU A 129 7.10 14.55 10.14
C LEU A 129 6.40 14.63 11.49
#